data_AF-A0A954NBD6-F1
#
_entry.id   AF-A0A954NBD6-F1
#
_cell.length_a   1.000
_cell.length_b   1.000
_cell.length_c   1.000
_cell.angle_alpha   90.00
_cell.angle_beta   90.00
_cell.angle_gamma   90.00
#
_symmetry.space_group_name_H-M   'P 1'
#
loop_
_entity.id
_entity.type
_entity.pdbx_description
1 polymer ?
#
loop_
_entity_poly.entity_id
_entity_poly.type
_entity_poly.pdbx_seq_one_letter_code
_entity_poly.pdbx_strand_id
1 'polypeptide(L)'
;MVSQPPYDALLLVSFGGPERREDVMPFLENVVRGRRVPRERLFEVAEHYYHFGGVSPINEQNRELMAALRRQLDESQHPIPIYWGNRNWQPLLSDTLAEMTRDGVRHALAYVTSAFSS
;
A
#
# COMPACT_ATOMS: atom_id res chain seq x y z
N MET A 1 14.03 -32.83 -3.84
CA MET A 1 12.68 -32.20 -3.85
C MET A 1 12.81 -30.90 -3.11
N VAL A 2 12.69 -29.76 -3.80
CA VAL A 2 12.63 -28.46 -3.12
C VAL A 2 11.31 -28.44 -2.36
N SER A 3 11.37 -28.36 -1.03
CA SER A 3 10.18 -28.12 -0.20
C SER A 3 9.45 -26.92 -0.78
N GLN A 4 8.16 -27.03 -1.07
CA GLN A 4 7.39 -25.83 -1.35
C GLN A 4 7.62 -24.84 -0.20
N PRO A 5 7.85 -23.56 -0.49
CA PRO A 5 7.84 -22.53 0.52
C PRO A 5 6.56 -22.65 1.38
N PRO A 6 6.62 -22.45 2.71
CA PRO A 6 5.40 -22.40 3.52
C PRO A 6 4.46 -21.25 3.13
N TYR A 7 4.93 -20.33 2.28
CA TYR A 7 4.19 -19.16 1.80
C TYR A 7 4.32 -19.03 0.29
N ASP A 8 3.21 -18.77 -0.39
CA ASP A 8 3.13 -18.63 -1.83
C ASP A 8 3.06 -17.16 -2.30
N ALA A 9 3.03 -16.20 -1.36
CA ALA A 9 3.08 -14.77 -1.69
C ALA A 9 3.64 -13.90 -0.55
N LEU A 10 4.14 -12.72 -0.92
CA LEU A 10 4.38 -11.59 -0.01
C LEU A 10 3.35 -10.49 -0.29
N LEU A 11 2.77 -9.90 0.75
CA LEU A 11 1.86 -8.77 0.66
C LEU A 11 2.43 -7.59 1.45
N LEU A 12 2.75 -6.50 0.75
CA LEU A 12 3.02 -5.22 1.39
C LEU A 12 1.71 -4.54 1.75
N VAL A 13 1.57 -4.16 3.02
CA VAL A 13 0.43 -3.40 3.53
C VAL A 13 0.91 -2.01 3.93
N SER A 14 0.35 -0.98 3.31
CA SER A 14 0.75 0.40 3.56
C SER A 14 -0.45 1.33 3.74
N PHE A 15 -0.18 2.59 4.06
CA PHE A 15 -1.23 3.59 4.30
C PHE A 15 -1.86 4.08 2.98
N GLY A 16 -1.03 4.23 1.95
CA GLY A 16 -1.37 4.87 0.68
C GLY A 16 -1.37 6.39 0.77
N GLY A 17 -1.19 7.06 -0.36
CA GLY A 17 -1.25 8.52 -0.43
C GLY A 17 -1.59 9.01 -1.84
N PRO A 18 -2.03 10.27 -1.97
CA PRO A 18 -2.41 10.84 -3.27
C PRO A 18 -1.21 10.86 -4.22
N GLU A 19 -1.45 10.65 -5.51
CA GLU A 19 -0.39 10.64 -6.53
C GLU A 19 -0.42 11.87 -7.45
N ARG A 20 -1.39 12.75 -7.23
CA ARG A 20 -1.57 14.02 -7.94
C ARG A 20 -2.50 14.94 -7.15
N ARG A 21 -2.51 16.22 -7.51
CA ARG A 21 -3.30 17.26 -6.84
C ARG A 21 -4.78 16.91 -6.70
N GLU A 22 -5.38 16.32 -7.73
CA GLU A 22 -6.81 15.98 -7.76
C GLU A 22 -7.17 14.84 -6.80
N ASP A 23 -6.18 14.04 -6.40
CA ASP A 23 -6.36 12.91 -5.49
C ASP A 23 -6.44 13.35 -4.02
N VAL A 24 -5.92 14.54 -3.68
CA VAL A 24 -5.72 14.97 -2.28
C VAL A 24 -7.03 14.99 -1.49
N MET A 25 -8.06 15.68 -2.00
CA MET A 25 -9.34 15.77 -1.28
C MET A 25 -10.05 14.42 -1.18
N PRO A 26 -10.21 13.63 -2.28
CA PRO A 26 -10.77 12.28 -2.19
C PRO A 26 -10.01 11.36 -1.22
N PHE A 27 -8.68 11.44 -1.18
CA PHE A 27 -7.85 10.69 -0.24
C PHE A 27 -8.17 11.07 1.20
N LEU A 28 -8.16 12.37 1.52
CA LEU A 28 -8.44 12.86 2.87
C LEU A 28 -9.86 12.51 3.32
N GLU A 29 -10.85 12.62 2.43
CA GLU A 29 -12.23 12.21 2.69
C GLU A 29 -12.33 10.70 3.01
N ASN A 30 -11.57 9.86 2.31
CA ASN A 30 -11.52 8.42 2.62
C ASN A 30 -10.81 8.13 3.95
N VAL A 31 -9.71 8.81 4.26
CA VAL A 31 -8.97 8.67 5.54
C VAL A 31 -9.88 8.94 6.75
N VAL A 32 -10.75 9.95 6.66
CA VAL A 32 -11.66 10.33 7.74
C VAL A 32 -13.03 9.67 7.66
N ARG A 33 -13.24 8.73 6.73
CA ARG A 33 -14.53 8.05 6.56
C ARG A 33 -15.01 7.44 7.89
N GLY A 34 -16.25 7.72 8.25
CA GLY A 34 -16.85 7.28 9.52
C GLY A 34 -16.42 8.07 10.76
N ARG A 35 -15.62 9.13 10.60
CA ARG A 35 -15.24 10.05 11.68
C ARG A 35 -15.95 11.40 11.51
N ARG A 36 -16.20 12.09 12.62
CA ARG A 36 -16.75 13.45 12.62
C ARG A 36 -15.63 14.48 12.52
N VAL A 37 -15.01 14.58 11.35
CA VAL A 37 -13.98 15.58 11.06
C VAL A 37 -14.60 16.73 10.25
N PRO A 38 -14.51 17.99 10.72
CA PRO A 38 -15.00 19.14 9.96
C PRO A 38 -14.30 19.27 8.60
N ARG A 39 -15.03 19.69 7.57
CA ARG A 39 -14.48 19.79 6.20
C ARG A 39 -13.35 20.83 6.13
N GLU A 40 -13.43 21.88 6.94
CA GLU A 40 -12.43 22.94 7.06
C GLU A 40 -11.07 22.37 7.50
N ARG A 41 -11.07 21.38 8.41
CA ARG A 41 -9.85 20.68 8.83
C ARG A 41 -9.22 19.88 7.69
N LEU A 42 -10.03 19.34 6.77
CA LEU A 42 -9.48 18.65 5.59
C LEU A 42 -8.79 19.65 4.65
N PHE A 43 -9.36 20.84 4.46
CA PHE A 43 -8.73 21.88 3.66
C PHE A 43 -7.40 22.35 4.27
N GLU A 44 -7.35 22.58 5.59
CA GLU A 44 -6.10 22.90 6.29
C GLU A 44 -5.01 21.85 6.04
N VAL A 45 -5.35 20.55 6.10
CA VAL A 45 -4.41 19.46 5.83
C VAL A 45 -4.06 19.35 4.34
N ALA A 46 -5.01 19.63 3.44
CA ALA A 46 -4.78 19.58 2.00
C ALA A 46 -3.71 20.58 1.54
N GLU A 47 -3.63 21.75 2.17
CA GLU A 47 -2.59 22.75 1.86
C GLU A 47 -1.18 22.18 2.03
N HIS A 48 -0.96 21.32 3.03
CA HIS A 48 0.33 20.63 3.19
C HIS A 48 0.68 19.76 1.99
N TYR A 49 -0.29 19.00 1.45
CA TYR A 49 -0.06 18.21 0.24
C TYR A 49 0.17 19.10 -0.98
N TYR A 50 -0.58 20.21 -1.10
CA TYR A 50 -0.46 21.12 -2.23
C TYR A 50 0.89 21.83 -2.32
N HIS A 51 1.54 22.10 -1.18
CA HIS A 51 2.93 22.58 -1.17
C HIS A 51 3.92 21.61 -1.83
N PHE A 52 3.58 20.32 -1.89
CA PHE A 52 4.36 19.27 -2.56
C PHE A 52 3.71 18.80 -3.87
N GLY A 53 2.94 19.67 -4.54
CA GLY A 53 2.28 19.33 -5.82
C GLY A 53 1.10 18.37 -5.69
N GLY A 54 0.67 18.06 -4.47
CA GLY A 54 -0.41 17.12 -4.19
C GLY A 54 0.02 15.66 -4.18
N VAL A 55 1.34 15.38 -4.17
CA VAL A 55 1.88 14.02 -4.27
C VAL A 55 2.45 13.58 -2.93
N SER A 56 2.05 12.40 -2.47
CA SER A 56 2.70 11.70 -1.37
C SER A 56 3.82 10.81 -1.90
N PRO A 57 5.01 10.81 -1.29
CA PRO A 57 6.10 9.95 -1.73
C PRO A 57 5.88 8.46 -1.38
N ILE A 58 4.91 8.15 -0.51
CA ILE A 58 4.76 6.81 0.07
C ILE A 58 4.50 5.72 -0.98
N ASN A 59 3.74 6.04 -2.02
CA ASN A 59 3.42 5.08 -3.08
C ASN A 59 4.65 4.76 -3.92
N GLU A 60 5.47 5.76 -4.24
CA GLU A 60 6.72 5.54 -4.96
C GLU A 60 7.73 4.75 -4.13
N GLN A 61 7.86 5.08 -2.84
CA GLN A 61 8.71 4.33 -1.91
C GLN A 61 8.28 2.87 -1.78
N ASN A 62 6.97 2.58 -1.81
CA ASN A 62 6.48 1.20 -1.84
C ASN A 62 6.83 0.49 -3.15
N ARG A 63 6.75 1.16 -4.31
CA ARG A 63 7.22 0.58 -5.59
C ARG A 63 8.71 0.27 -5.56
N GLU A 64 9.53 1.19 -5.05
CA GLU A 64 10.97 1.00 -4.90
C GLU A 64 11.28 -0.19 -3.97
N LEU A 65 10.57 -0.29 -2.84
CA LEU A 65 10.68 -1.40 -1.90
C LEU A 65 10.28 -2.73 -2.55
N MET A 66 9.16 -2.78 -3.28
CA MET A 66 8.74 -3.98 -4.03
C MET A 66 9.81 -4.41 -5.03
N ALA A 67 10.39 -3.46 -5.78
CA ALA A 67 11.44 -3.75 -6.74
C ALA A 67 12.70 -4.29 -6.04
N ALA A 68 13.07 -3.75 -4.88
CA ALA A 68 14.20 -4.24 -4.09
C ALA A 68 13.96 -5.65 -3.54
N LEU A 69 12.77 -5.91 -3.01
CA LEU A 69 12.37 -7.23 -2.51
C LEU A 69 12.34 -8.27 -3.62
N ARG A 70 11.83 -7.91 -4.81
CA ARG A 70 11.84 -8.78 -5.99
C ARG A 70 13.26 -9.26 -6.31
N ARG A 71 14.22 -8.32 -6.43
CA ARG A 71 15.62 -8.66 -6.70
C ARG A 71 16.20 -9.60 -5.64
N GLN A 72 15.96 -9.31 -4.36
CA GLN A 72 16.47 -10.14 -3.26
C GLN A 72 15.89 -11.56 -3.24
N LEU A 73 14.58 -11.70 -3.54
CA LEU A 73 13.93 -13.01 -3.64
C LEU A 73 14.46 -13.83 -4.83
N ASP A 74 14.68 -13.17 -5.97
CA ASP A 74 15.22 -13.80 -7.17
C ASP A 74 16.68 -14.28 -6.93
N GLU A 75 17.53 -13.43 -6.33
CA GLU A 75 18.90 -13.76 -5.93
C GLU A 75 18.96 -14.92 -4.93
N SER A 76 17.98 -14.98 -4.02
CA SER A 76 17.84 -16.04 -3.01
C SER A 76 17.18 -17.33 -3.56
N GLN A 77 16.90 -17.40 -4.87
CA GLN A 77 16.24 -18.52 -5.54
C GLN A 77 14.87 -18.87 -4.93
N HIS A 78 14.14 -17.86 -4.46
CA HIS A 78 12.82 -17.98 -3.84
C HIS A 78 11.79 -17.04 -4.48
N PRO A 79 11.51 -17.19 -5.79
CA PRO A 79 10.61 -16.28 -6.49
C PRO A 79 9.16 -16.53 -6.09
N ILE A 80 8.66 -15.76 -5.12
CA ILE A 80 7.22 -15.70 -4.79
C ILE A 80 6.63 -14.37 -5.26
N PRO A 81 5.38 -14.32 -5.75
CA PRO A 81 4.71 -13.08 -6.11
C PRO A 81 4.67 -12.09 -4.93
N ILE A 82 4.78 -10.80 -5.25
CA ILE A 82 4.73 -9.70 -4.28
C ILE A 82 3.56 -8.84 -4.69
N TYR A 83 2.61 -8.67 -3.76
CA TYR A 83 1.45 -7.83 -3.89
C TYR A 83 1.60 -6.59 -3.01
N TRP A 84 0.84 -5.55 -3.30
CA TRP A 84 0.78 -4.34 -2.48
C TRP A 84 -0.65 -3.84 -2.38
N GLY A 85 -1.07 -3.55 -1.15
CA GLY A 85 -2.38 -3.03 -0.83
C GLY A 85 -2.30 -1.89 0.18
N ASN A 86 -2.95 -0.79 -0.14
CA ASN A 86 -3.02 0.40 0.68
C ASN A 86 -4.35 0.45 1.44
N ARG A 87 -4.32 1.01 2.66
CA ARG A 87 -5.53 1.20 3.45
C ARG A 87 -6.44 2.30 2.91
N ASN A 88 -5.86 3.43 2.50
CA ASN A 88 -6.61 4.65 2.25
C ASN A 88 -6.56 5.17 0.81
N TRP A 89 -5.69 4.61 -0.03
CA TRP A 89 -5.57 5.01 -1.43
C TRP A 89 -5.32 3.80 -2.33
N GLN A 90 -5.33 3.99 -3.65
CA GLN A 90 -5.11 2.89 -4.59
C GLN A 90 -3.62 2.44 -4.61
N PRO A 91 -3.32 1.16 -4.92
CA PRO A 91 -4.27 0.03 -4.99
C PRO A 91 -4.83 -0.28 -3.60
N LEU A 92 -6.16 -0.38 -3.46
CA LEU A 92 -6.77 -0.65 -2.16
C LEU A 92 -6.51 -2.08 -1.71
N LEU A 93 -6.23 -2.28 -0.41
CA LEU A 93 -5.96 -3.59 0.17
C LEU A 93 -7.08 -4.60 -0.12
N SER A 94 -8.34 -4.18 -0.11
CA SER A 94 -9.48 -5.06 -0.47
C SER A 94 -9.36 -5.60 -1.89
N ASP A 95 -8.94 -4.74 -2.82
CA ASP A 95 -8.88 -5.05 -4.24
C ASP A 95 -7.67 -5.96 -4.50
N THR A 96 -6.54 -5.67 -3.85
CA THR A 96 -5.34 -6.53 -3.85
C THR A 96 -5.63 -7.91 -3.26
N LEU A 97 -6.37 -8.00 -2.15
CA LEU A 97 -6.74 -9.31 -1.57
C LEU A 97 -7.68 -10.11 -2.48
N ALA A 98 -8.60 -9.43 -3.17
CA ALA A 98 -9.46 -10.07 -4.16
C ALA A 98 -8.65 -10.58 -5.36
N GLU A 99 -7.63 -9.84 -5.81
CA GLU A 99 -6.67 -10.28 -6.81
C GLU A 99 -5.87 -11.50 -6.35
N MET A 100 -5.25 -11.44 -5.17
CA MET A 100 -4.52 -12.57 -4.58
C MET A 100 -5.38 -13.83 -4.50
N THR A 101 -6.66 -13.69 -4.14
CA THR A 101 -7.60 -14.80 -4.09
C THR A 101 -7.85 -15.39 -5.47
N ARG A 102 -8.02 -14.55 -6.51
CA ARG A 102 -8.19 -14.99 -7.90
C ARG A 102 -6.95 -15.69 -8.44
N ASP A 103 -5.77 -15.24 -8.02
CA ASP A 103 -4.48 -15.82 -8.40
C ASP A 103 -4.17 -17.14 -7.65
N GLY A 104 -5.05 -17.54 -6.72
CA GLY A 104 -4.94 -18.80 -5.99
C GLY A 104 -3.99 -18.77 -4.80
N VAL A 105 -3.59 -17.58 -4.32
CA VAL A 105 -2.77 -17.41 -3.12
C VAL A 105 -3.49 -18.00 -1.90
N ARG A 106 -2.81 -18.89 -1.16
CA ARG A 106 -3.36 -19.54 0.04
C ARG A 106 -2.62 -19.13 1.31
N HIS A 107 -1.33 -18.84 1.23
CA HIS A 107 -0.47 -18.58 2.37
C HIS A 107 0.43 -17.37 2.09
N ALA A 108 -0.03 -16.18 2.46
CA ALA A 108 0.73 -14.95 2.27
C ALA A 108 1.47 -14.52 3.54
N LEU A 109 2.69 -14.03 3.39
CA LEU A 109 3.36 -13.22 4.40
C LEU A 109 2.92 -11.76 4.24
N ALA A 110 2.43 -11.14 5.32
CA ALA A 110 2.10 -9.71 5.30
C ALA A 110 3.23 -8.90 5.95
N TYR A 111 3.76 -7.93 5.21
CA TYR A 111 4.70 -6.94 5.74
C TYR A 111 4.02 -5.57 5.80
N VAL A 112 3.81 -5.09 7.02
CA VAL A 112 3.19 -3.77 7.26
C VAL A 112 4.29 -2.72 7.28
N THR A 113 4.22 -1.71 6.42
CA THR A 113 5.27 -0.67 6.31
C THR A 113 5.17 0.40 7.40
N SER A 114 4.49 0.11 8.52
CA SER A 114 4.37 0.99 9.68
C SER A 114 5.31 0.49 10.78
N ALA A 115 6.10 1.40 11.35
CA ALA A 115 6.95 1.10 12.49
C ALA A 115 6.17 0.85 13.79
N PHE A 116 4.90 1.29 13.86
CA PHE A 116 4.08 1.23 15.07
C PHE A 116 2.73 0.57 14.80
N SER A 117 2.30 -0.30 15.72
CA SER A 117 0.90 -0.69 15.84
C SER A 117 0.14 0.45 16.55
N SER A 118 -0.97 0.88 15.96
CA SER A 118 -1.86 1.93 16.50
C SER A 118 -3.14 1.33 17.04
#